data_AF-A0A928PKJ9-F1
#
_entry.id   AF-A0A928PKJ9-F1
#
_cell.length_a   1.000
_cell.length_b   1.000
_cell.length_c   1.000
_cell.angle_alpha   90.00
_cell.angle_beta   90.00
_cell.angle_gamma   90.00
#
_symmetry.space_group_name_H-M   'P 1'
#
loop_
_entity.id
_entity.type
_entity.pdbx_description
1 polymer ?
#
loop_
_entity_poly.entity_id
_entity_poly.type
_entity_poly.pdbx_seq_one_letter_code
_entity_poly.pdbx_strand_id
1 'polypeptide(L)'
;MSKGKVYISNYPDNTPQWYWIGGLHDACIIGVELFEFPFDYHKFVGEKNKYNRNLITLRINAKGALYDNEVKEIRLFNYRILTEDISLEGRDKVWWLADRLVDHGNYYTLEIDLQDFDSDPEEFTFKIKFERAEVDR
;
A
#
# COMPACT_ATOMS: atom_id res chain seq x y z
N MET A 1 -12.69 22.55 20.71
CA MET A 1 -11.47 21.75 20.53
C MET A 1 -11.90 20.39 20.00
N SER A 2 -11.70 20.14 18.70
CA SER A 2 -11.88 18.80 18.14
C SER A 2 -10.93 17.85 18.86
N LYS A 3 -11.42 16.72 19.37
CA LYS A 3 -10.51 15.66 19.86
C LYS A 3 -9.74 15.19 18.63
N GLY A 4 -8.43 15.43 18.60
CA GLY A 4 -7.58 14.92 17.53
C GLY A 4 -7.80 13.42 17.36
N LYS A 5 -8.07 12.99 16.13
CA LYS A 5 -8.20 11.58 15.79
C LYS A 5 -6.82 10.95 16.02
N VAL A 6 -6.79 9.88 16.82
CA VAL A 6 -5.55 9.15 17.11
C VAL A 6 -5.43 8.06 16.06
N TYR A 7 -4.40 8.15 15.22
CA TYR A 7 -4.08 7.11 14.25
C TYR A 7 -3.17 6.09 14.91
N ILE A 8 -3.55 4.82 14.83
CA ILE A 8 -2.83 3.71 15.46
C ILE A 8 -2.58 2.68 14.38
N SER A 9 -1.31 2.47 14.06
CA SER A 9 -0.92 1.35 13.21
C SER A 9 -1.02 0.04 13.98
N ASN A 10 -1.40 -1.04 13.29
CA ASN A 10 -1.55 -2.36 13.89
C ASN A 10 -0.81 -3.42 13.08
N TYR A 11 0.02 -4.20 13.75
CA TYR A 11 0.97 -5.12 13.15
C TYR A 11 0.67 -6.56 13.53
N PRO A 12 0.73 -7.52 12.59
CA PRO A 12 0.55 -8.92 12.92
C PRO A 12 1.71 -9.43 13.78
N ASP A 13 1.44 -10.36 14.71
CA ASP A 13 2.44 -10.93 15.63
C ASP A 13 3.69 -11.47 14.91
N ASN A 14 3.51 -11.98 13.68
CA ASN A 14 4.59 -12.38 12.77
C ASN A 14 4.68 -11.41 11.59
N THR A 15 5.17 -10.21 11.85
CA THR A 15 5.33 -9.18 10.81
C THR A 15 6.35 -9.65 9.76
N PRO A 16 6.01 -9.63 8.45
CA PRO A 16 6.94 -10.01 7.40
C PRO A 16 8.16 -9.09 7.36
N GLN A 17 9.35 -9.62 7.04
CA GLN A 17 10.60 -8.85 7.02
C GLN A 17 10.60 -7.65 6.06
N TRP A 18 9.80 -7.71 4.99
CA TRP A 18 9.65 -6.62 4.03
C TRP A 18 8.80 -5.47 4.57
N TYR A 19 8.02 -5.68 5.63
CA TYR A 19 7.16 -4.65 6.21
C TYR A 19 8.00 -3.62 6.98
N TRP A 20 7.65 -2.35 6.86
CA TRP A 20 8.37 -1.25 7.49
C TRP A 20 8.27 -1.31 9.02
N ILE A 21 9.36 -0.98 9.69
CA ILE A 21 9.46 -1.14 11.15
C ILE A 21 8.74 0.03 11.82
N GLY A 22 7.72 -0.26 12.65
CA GLY A 22 7.06 0.75 13.48
C GLY A 22 6.12 1.71 12.75
N GLY A 23 6.05 1.67 11.42
CA GLY A 23 5.08 2.43 10.61
C GLY A 23 5.71 3.44 9.66
N LEU A 24 4.90 3.92 8.72
CA LEU A 24 5.25 5.02 7.81
C LEU A 24 4.53 6.33 8.18
N HIS A 25 4.13 6.50 9.45
CA HIS A 25 3.50 7.75 9.91
C HIS A 25 4.33 8.97 9.50
N ASP A 26 3.70 9.98 8.89
CA ASP A 26 4.31 11.18 8.30
C ASP A 26 5.16 10.97 7.03
N ALA A 27 5.20 9.75 6.48
CA ALA A 27 5.69 9.55 5.13
C ALA A 27 4.71 10.13 4.09
N CYS A 28 5.22 10.49 2.92
CA CYS A 28 4.40 11.00 1.83
C CYS A 28 4.46 10.06 0.62
N ILE A 29 3.31 9.66 0.10
CA ILE A 29 3.20 9.04 -1.23
C ILE A 29 3.35 10.15 -2.27
N ILE A 30 4.41 10.03 -3.06
CA ILE A 30 4.82 11.01 -4.08
C ILE A 30 4.57 10.54 -5.51
N GLY A 31 3.96 9.36 -5.68
CA GLY A 31 3.55 8.86 -6.97
C GLY A 31 3.04 7.43 -6.89
N VAL A 32 2.13 7.10 -7.81
CA VAL A 32 1.55 5.76 -7.94
C VAL A 32 1.64 5.33 -9.39
N GLU A 33 2.18 4.13 -9.62
CA GLU A 33 2.26 3.51 -10.95
C GLU A 33 1.53 2.18 -10.93
N LEU A 34 0.73 1.93 -11.97
CA LEU A 34 -0.03 0.70 -12.15
C LEU A 34 0.49 0.00 -13.40
N PHE A 35 0.68 -1.31 -13.30
CA PHE A 35 1.19 -2.11 -14.39
C PHE A 35 0.43 -3.44 -14.48
N GLU A 36 -0.10 -3.73 -15.66
CA GLU A 36 -0.67 -5.03 -16.00
C GLU A 36 0.39 -5.85 -16.75
N PHE A 37 0.72 -7.03 -16.24
CA PHE A 37 1.67 -7.92 -16.90
C PHE A 37 1.00 -8.54 -18.13
N PRO A 38 1.72 -8.63 -19.27
CA PRO A 38 1.17 -9.26 -20.46
C PRO A 38 0.80 -10.71 -20.16
N PHE A 39 -0.45 -11.05 -20.45
CA PHE A 39 -0.94 -12.41 -20.27
C PHE A 39 -0.38 -13.32 -21.38
N ASP A 40 0.44 -14.30 -21.00
CA ASP A 40 0.99 -15.27 -21.94
C ASP A 40 -0.01 -16.42 -22.16
N TYR A 41 -0.87 -16.28 -23.17
CA TYR A 41 -1.84 -17.31 -23.57
C TYR A 41 -1.18 -18.64 -23.94
N HIS A 42 0.09 -18.67 -24.35
CA HIS A 42 0.78 -19.90 -24.71
C HIS A 42 1.27 -20.71 -23.51
N LYS A 43 1.35 -20.09 -22.32
CA LYS A 43 1.72 -20.76 -21.06
C LYS A 43 0.52 -21.03 -20.15
N PHE A 44 -0.69 -20.74 -20.60
CA PHE A 44 -1.91 -20.96 -19.84
C PHE A 44 -2.27 -22.46 -19.81
N VAL A 45 -1.98 -23.12 -18.68
CA VAL A 45 -2.25 -24.56 -18.47
C VAL A 45 -3.57 -24.84 -17.72
N GLY A 46 -4.51 -23.89 -17.71
CA GLY A 46 -5.80 -24.04 -17.02
C GLY A 46 -5.75 -23.95 -15.49
N GLU A 47 -4.56 -23.79 -14.90
CA GLU A 47 -4.39 -23.48 -13.47
C GLU A 47 -4.48 -21.97 -13.23
N LYS A 48 -5.04 -21.60 -12.07
CA LYS A 48 -5.02 -20.21 -11.57
C LYS A 48 -3.60 -19.68 -11.67
N ASN A 49 -3.45 -18.63 -12.47
CA ASN A 49 -2.20 -18.03 -12.91
C ASN A 49 -1.10 -18.05 -11.82
N LYS A 50 -0.08 -18.91 -11.99
CA LYS A 50 1.12 -18.96 -11.14
C LYS A 50 1.99 -17.70 -11.26
N TYR A 51 1.68 -16.83 -12.23
CA TYR A 51 2.47 -15.66 -12.61
C TYR A 51 1.88 -14.36 -12.04
N ASN A 52 2.73 -13.33 -11.96
CA ASN A 52 2.30 -11.97 -11.65
C ASN A 52 1.35 -11.47 -12.75
N ARG A 53 0.18 -10.99 -12.35
CA ARG A 53 -0.92 -10.51 -13.20
C ARG A 53 -0.88 -9.00 -13.30
N ASN A 54 -0.70 -8.33 -12.17
CA ASN A 54 -0.58 -6.88 -12.09
C ASN A 54 0.33 -6.48 -10.93
N LEU A 55 0.69 -5.20 -10.91
CA LEU A 55 1.55 -4.57 -9.92
C LEU A 55 1.06 -3.14 -9.71
N ILE A 56 1.01 -2.72 -8.45
CA ILE A 56 0.95 -1.31 -8.07
C ILE A 56 2.25 -0.95 -7.34
N THR A 57 2.84 0.17 -7.72
CA THR A 57 4.03 0.73 -7.09
C THR A 57 3.64 2.04 -6.42
N LEU A 58 3.91 2.15 -5.12
CA LEU A 58 3.81 3.40 -4.36
C LEU A 58 5.22 3.95 -4.19
N ARG A 59 5.48 5.15 -4.71
CA ARG A 59 6.72 5.88 -4.45
C ARG A 59 6.56 6.69 -3.18
N ILE A 60 7.51 6.56 -2.26
CA ILE A 60 7.44 7.09 -0.90
C ILE A 60 8.59 8.06 -0.67
N ASN A 61 8.28 9.22 -0.10
CA ASN A 61 9.23 10.08 0.56
C ASN A 61 9.12 9.85 2.08
N ALA A 62 9.95 8.94 2.61
CA ALA A 62 9.94 8.57 4.02
C ALA A 62 10.82 9.47 4.91
N LYS A 63 11.42 10.56 4.39
CA LYS A 63 12.33 11.42 5.18
C LYS A 63 11.70 12.03 6.43
N GLY A 64 10.38 12.26 6.39
CA GLY A 64 9.61 12.76 7.52
C GLY A 64 9.01 11.66 8.39
N ALA A 65 9.16 10.39 8.02
CA ALA A 65 8.51 9.29 8.70
C ALA A 65 9.01 9.14 10.15
N LEU A 66 8.09 8.87 11.06
CA LEU A 66 8.40 8.77 12.49
C LEU A 66 9.29 7.57 12.85
N TYR A 67 9.22 6.48 12.08
CA TYR A 67 9.93 5.23 12.39
C TYR A 67 10.84 4.76 11.25
N ASP A 68 10.29 4.30 10.12
CA ASP A 68 11.08 3.81 8.99
C ASP A 68 11.27 4.90 7.94
N ASN A 69 12.45 5.54 7.94
CA ASN A 69 12.76 6.68 7.06
C ASN A 69 13.51 6.29 5.78
N GLU A 70 13.72 4.99 5.55
CA GLU A 70 14.50 4.49 4.42
C GLU A 70 13.60 4.08 3.24
N VAL A 71 12.33 3.72 3.47
CA VAL A 71 11.43 3.24 2.41
C VAL A 71 11.29 4.26 1.26
N LYS A 72 11.62 3.82 0.05
CA LYS A 72 11.53 4.60 -1.20
C LYS A 72 10.42 4.11 -2.12
N GLU A 73 10.22 2.80 -2.22
CA GLU A 73 9.18 2.21 -3.05
C GLU A 73 8.55 0.98 -2.40
N ILE A 74 7.23 0.86 -2.53
CA ILE A 74 6.47 -0.32 -2.12
C ILE A 74 5.77 -0.89 -3.36
N ARG A 75 6.08 -2.14 -3.70
CA ARG A 75 5.54 -2.84 -4.87
C ARG A 75 4.63 -3.96 -4.42
N LEU A 76 3.34 -3.89 -4.76
CA LEU A 76 2.32 -4.87 -4.36
C LEU A 76 1.84 -5.64 -5.59
N PHE A 77 2.13 -6.94 -5.62
CA PHE A 77 1.85 -7.82 -6.75
C PHE A 77 0.49 -8.50 -6.62
N ASN A 78 -0.13 -8.76 -7.78
CA ASN A 78 -1.42 -9.43 -7.87
C ASN A 78 -2.48 -8.70 -7.03
N TYR A 79 -2.42 -7.37 -7.06
CA TYR A 79 -3.21 -6.53 -6.20
C TYR A 79 -4.67 -6.44 -6.66
N ARG A 80 -5.53 -6.12 -5.69
CA ARG A 80 -6.91 -5.69 -5.90
C ARG A 80 -7.22 -4.59 -4.90
N ILE A 81 -7.55 -3.40 -5.40
CA ILE A 81 -8.05 -2.30 -4.57
C ILE A 81 -9.44 -2.71 -4.05
N LEU A 82 -9.64 -2.55 -2.74
CA LEU A 82 -10.87 -2.92 -2.04
C LEU A 82 -11.69 -1.71 -1.59
N THR A 83 -11.09 -0.52 -1.54
CA THR A 83 -11.84 0.72 -1.32
C THR A 83 -12.47 1.17 -2.64
N GLU A 84 -13.79 1.26 -2.66
CA GLU A 84 -14.53 1.81 -3.81
C GLU A 84 -14.37 3.34 -3.86
N ASP A 85 -14.42 3.91 -5.06
CA ASP A 85 -14.43 5.37 -5.31
C ASP A 85 -13.18 6.18 -4.90
N ILE A 86 -12.12 5.53 -4.39
CA ILE A 86 -10.84 6.17 -4.06
C ILE A 86 -9.76 5.66 -5.02
N SER A 87 -9.30 6.54 -5.90
CA SER A 87 -8.10 6.31 -6.72
C SER A 87 -6.94 7.15 -6.19
N LEU A 88 -5.77 6.51 -6.11
CA LEU A 88 -4.49 7.18 -5.85
C LEU A 88 -3.77 7.60 -7.14
N GLU A 89 -4.30 7.25 -8.31
CA GLU A 89 -3.70 7.63 -9.59
C GLU A 89 -3.66 9.15 -9.75
N GLY A 90 -2.51 9.66 -10.20
CA GLY A 90 -2.31 11.09 -10.39
C GLY A 90 -2.13 11.90 -9.10
N ARG A 91 -2.18 11.26 -7.92
CA ARG A 91 -1.88 11.92 -6.64
C ARG A 91 -0.37 11.83 -6.34
N ASP A 92 0.21 12.94 -5.90
CA ASP A 92 1.66 13.07 -5.65
C ASP A 92 2.00 13.70 -4.29
N LYS A 93 1.00 13.95 -3.44
CA LYS A 93 1.14 14.51 -2.08
C LYS A 93 0.13 13.94 -1.11
N VAL A 94 0.20 12.63 -0.88
CA VAL A 94 -0.71 11.95 0.06
C VAL A 94 0.06 11.50 1.29
N TRP A 95 -0.31 12.00 2.45
CA TRP A 95 0.36 11.73 3.72
C TRP A 95 -0.15 10.45 4.36
N TRP A 96 0.78 9.69 4.92
CA TRP A 96 0.54 8.41 5.56
C TRP A 96 0.28 8.61 7.05
N LEU A 97 -0.96 8.37 7.50
CA LEU A 97 -1.37 8.59 8.89
C LEU A 97 -1.29 7.32 9.72
N ALA A 98 -1.66 6.17 9.18
CA ALA A 98 -1.50 4.89 9.84
C ALA A 98 -1.68 3.76 8.84
N ASP A 99 -1.29 2.57 9.27
CA ASP A 99 -1.44 1.37 8.47
C ASP A 99 -1.76 0.14 9.32
N ARG A 100 -2.47 -0.79 8.70
CA ARG A 100 -2.75 -2.10 9.27
C ARG A 100 -2.54 -3.18 8.23
N LEU A 101 -1.68 -4.13 8.55
CA LEU A 101 -1.47 -5.34 7.75
C LEU A 101 -2.19 -6.52 8.37
N VAL A 102 -2.95 -7.25 7.56
CA VAL A 102 -3.57 -8.53 7.93
C VAL A 102 -3.04 -9.62 7.00
N ASP A 103 -2.47 -10.67 7.60
CA ASP A 103 -2.07 -11.88 6.91
C ASP A 103 -3.24 -12.87 6.86
N HIS A 104 -3.56 -13.38 5.66
CA HIS A 104 -4.59 -14.39 5.43
C HIS A 104 -4.00 -15.75 5.00
N GLY A 105 -2.69 -15.92 5.11
CA GLY A 105 -1.93 -17.13 4.77
C GLY A 105 -1.51 -17.21 3.31
N ASN A 106 -2.41 -16.90 2.36
CA ASN A 106 -2.12 -16.92 0.92
C ASN A 106 -2.13 -15.54 0.26
N TYR A 107 -2.56 -14.51 0.99
CA TYR A 107 -2.52 -13.11 0.57
C TYR A 107 -2.51 -12.22 1.80
N TYR A 108 -2.26 -10.94 1.57
CA TYR A 108 -2.30 -9.89 2.59
C TYR A 108 -3.38 -8.87 2.24
N THR A 109 -3.89 -8.22 3.27
CA THR A 109 -4.67 -6.99 3.14
C THR A 109 -3.95 -5.89 3.89
N LEU A 110 -3.67 -4.78 3.20
CA LEU A 110 -3.14 -3.56 3.79
C LEU A 110 -4.24 -2.49 3.76
N GLU A 111 -4.52 -1.92 4.92
CA GLU A 111 -5.33 -0.73 5.08
C GLU A 111 -4.43 0.42 5.46
N ILE A 112 -4.56 1.55 4.76
CA ILE A 112 -3.75 2.73 4.96
C ILE A 112 -4.69 3.91 5.18
N ASP A 113 -4.58 4.56 6.33
CA ASP A 113 -5.22 5.84 6.57
C ASP A 113 -4.34 6.93 5.98
N LEU A 114 -4.94 7.73 5.09
CA LEU A 114 -4.26 8.72 4.26
C LEU A 114 -4.89 10.10 4.45
N GLN A 115 -4.08 11.14 4.23
CA GLN A 115 -4.51 12.53 4.16
C GLN A 115 -4.03 13.17 2.87
N ASP A 116 -4.95 13.77 2.13
CA ASP A 116 -4.68 14.55 0.94
C ASP A 116 -5.44 15.88 1.04
N PHE A 117 -4.70 16.94 1.36
CA PHE A 117 -5.22 18.30 1.55
C PHE A 117 -5.89 18.89 0.30
N ASP A 118 -5.62 18.32 -0.88
CA ASP A 118 -6.18 18.78 -2.15
C ASP A 118 -7.43 17.97 -2.56
N SER A 119 -7.93 17.07 -1.70
CA SER A 119 -9.08 16.20 -1.99
C SER A 119 -10.24 16.35 -1.00
N ASP A 120 -11.45 15.97 -1.44
CA ASP A 120 -12.66 15.89 -0.60
C ASP A 120 -13.24 14.46 -0.70
N PRO A 121 -13.27 13.68 0.40
CA PRO A 121 -12.80 14.04 1.73
C PRO A 121 -11.28 14.12 1.83
N GLU A 122 -10.78 15.03 2.69
CA GLU A 122 -9.34 15.23 2.95
C GLU A 122 -8.68 13.96 3.50
N GLU A 123 -9.36 13.28 4.42
CA GLU A 123 -8.91 12.02 4.98
C GLU A 123 -9.71 10.85 4.43
N PHE A 124 -9.01 9.77 4.11
CA PHE A 124 -9.66 8.56 3.62
C PHE A 124 -8.81 7.32 3.89
N THR A 125 -9.45 6.15 3.85
CA THR A 125 -8.77 4.86 4.04
C THR A 125 -8.63 4.14 2.71
N PHE A 126 -7.39 3.93 2.27
CA PHE A 126 -7.08 3.11 1.10
C PHE A 126 -6.81 1.66 1.52
N LYS A 127 -7.61 0.73 1.00
CA LYS A 127 -7.51 -0.69 1.31
C LYS A 127 -7.15 -1.47 0.06
N ILE A 128 -6.13 -2.30 0.19
CA ILE A 128 -5.59 -3.09 -0.91
C ILE A 128 -5.30 -4.52 -0.47
N LYS A 129 -5.76 -5.47 -1.28
CA LYS A 129 -5.33 -6.88 -1.20
C LYS A 129 -4.16 -7.09 -2.15
N PHE A 130 -3.20 -7.94 -1.78
CA PHE A 130 -2.09 -8.36 -2.65
C PHE A 130 -1.54 -9.72 -2.22
N GLU A 131 -0.86 -10.43 -3.11
CA GLU A 131 -0.31 -11.77 -2.80
C GLU A 131 1.16 -11.72 -2.37
N ARG A 132 1.90 -10.69 -2.80
CA ARG A 132 3.32 -10.51 -2.52
C ARG A 132 3.70 -9.04 -2.52
N ALA A 133 4.66 -8.67 -1.68
CA ALA A 133 5.23 -7.34 -1.65
C ALA A 133 6.75 -7.37 -1.87
N GLU A 134 7.27 -6.31 -2.48
CA GLU A 134 8.68 -5.96 -2.48
C GLU A 134 8.80 -4.52 -2.00
N VAL A 135 9.76 -4.24 -1.12
CA VAL A 135 10.00 -2.91 -0.56
C VAL A 135 11.46 -2.53 -0.83
N ASP A 136 11.65 -1.37 -1.47
CA ASP A 136 12.96 -0.78 -1.71
C ASP A 136 13.26 0.30 -0.66
N ARG A 137 14.50 0.32 -0.18
CA ARG A 137 14.98 1.17 0.93
C ARG A 137 16.19 2.02 0.52
#